data_AF-A0A258BRP8-F1
#
_entry.id   AF-A0A258BRP8-F1
#
_cell.length_a   1.000
_cell.length_b   1.000
_cell.length_c   1.000
_cell.angle_alpha   90.00
_cell.angle_beta   90.00
_cell.angle_gamma   90.00
#
_symmetry.space_group_name_H-M   'P 1'
#
loop_
_entity.id
_entity.type
_entity.pdbx_description
1 polymer ?
#
loop_
_entity_poly.entity_id
_entity_poly.type
_entity_poly.pdbx_seq_one_letter_code
_entity_poly.pdbx_strand_id
1 'polypeptide(L)'
;MAQLDMMLETRPHYRGYSVDEDALMTGGFDFKNVYRAHRQFDKMCRTIGLEPRDIDLPYPTADEEDELRAVFLAGMPDLVYQKTATFRGVGKYENVWGYDDAIQREISSRSLLSKMGQTAIKIVVGYPRWYLKENGEKKDIIEIAFATSPDQLRKVLGHLGQRSLEASVRGGNLVKGGKLHLGSLPLGDIKTEQAPAKSMTDAALLVSAFMNSNLPALSLLREMGQSDEEIVNYAQRAALGAHTISDLDNRLWGHVAALQATL
;
A
#
# COMPACT_ATOMS: atom_id res chain seq x y z
N MET A 1 -0.44 -16.57 13.40
CA MET A 1 0.24 -16.96 14.65
C MET A 1 -0.53 -18.04 15.40
N ALA A 2 -1.79 -17.86 15.79
CA ALA A 2 -2.56 -18.89 16.53
C ALA A 2 -2.56 -20.32 15.94
N GLN A 3 -2.53 -20.49 14.61
CA GLN A 3 -2.41 -21.81 13.98
C GLN A 3 -1.00 -22.41 14.09
N LEU A 4 0.04 -21.58 14.04
CA LEU A 4 1.41 -22.00 14.30
C LEU A 4 1.56 -22.39 15.77
N ASP A 5 1.06 -21.57 16.68
CA ASP A 5 1.07 -21.85 18.13
C ASP A 5 0.38 -23.19 18.43
N MET A 6 -0.80 -23.43 17.84
CA MET A 6 -1.47 -24.72 17.94
C MET A 6 -0.60 -25.87 17.41
N MET A 7 0.06 -25.72 16.26
CA MET A 7 0.92 -26.77 15.70
C MET A 7 2.12 -27.06 16.60
N LEU A 8 2.75 -26.04 17.17
CA LEU A 8 3.89 -26.14 18.09
C LEU A 8 3.50 -26.86 19.39
N GLU A 9 2.45 -26.38 20.06
CA GLU A 9 1.98 -26.91 21.34
C GLU A 9 1.47 -28.35 21.24
N THR A 10 0.88 -28.71 20.10
CA THR A 10 0.24 -30.02 19.94
C THR A 10 1.10 -31.07 19.25
N ARG A 11 2.25 -30.70 18.67
CA ARG A 11 3.17 -31.64 18.00
C ARG A 11 3.62 -32.79 18.89
N PRO A 12 4.00 -32.59 20.17
CA PRO A 12 4.41 -33.69 21.05
C PRO A 12 3.31 -34.74 21.28
N HIS A 13 2.04 -34.34 21.13
CA HIS A 13 0.87 -35.20 21.31
C HIS A 13 0.44 -35.92 20.04
N TYR A 14 1.10 -35.70 18.91
CA TYR A 14 0.79 -36.32 17.62
C TYR A 14 1.84 -37.38 17.23
N ARG A 15 1.38 -38.60 16.89
CA ARG A 15 2.23 -39.75 16.55
C ARG A 15 1.93 -40.29 15.14
N GLY A 16 1.83 -39.39 14.15
CA GLY A 16 1.70 -39.73 12.72
C GLY A 16 0.31 -40.22 12.28
N TYR A 17 -0.32 -41.11 13.03
CA TYR A 17 -1.67 -41.62 12.76
C TYR A 17 -2.56 -41.66 14.01
N SER A 18 -2.05 -41.25 15.15
CA SER A 18 -2.79 -41.15 16.40
C SER A 18 -2.42 -39.86 17.13
N VAL A 19 -3.30 -39.46 18.05
CA VAL A 19 -3.09 -38.35 18.98
C VAL A 19 -3.33 -38.83 20.41
N ASP A 20 -2.69 -38.19 21.37
CA ASP A 20 -3.03 -38.31 22.79
C ASP A 20 -4.27 -37.45 23.08
N GLU A 21 -5.45 -38.06 23.00
CA GLU A 21 -6.73 -37.34 23.11
C GLU A 21 -6.91 -36.68 24.48
N ASP A 22 -6.53 -37.37 25.56
CA ASP A 22 -6.69 -36.88 26.93
C ASP A 22 -5.78 -35.68 27.19
N ALA A 23 -4.53 -35.72 26.72
CA ALA A 23 -3.60 -34.61 26.86
C ALA A 23 -4.08 -33.38 26.07
N LEU A 24 -4.57 -33.57 24.84
CA LEU A 24 -5.08 -32.46 24.01
C LEU A 24 -6.34 -31.83 24.59
N MET A 25 -7.28 -32.64 25.07
CA MET A 25 -8.51 -32.14 25.70
C MET A 25 -8.21 -31.40 27.00
N THR A 26 -7.26 -31.88 27.81
CA THR A 26 -6.78 -31.19 29.02
C THR A 26 -6.15 -29.82 28.69
N GLY A 27 -5.43 -29.74 27.56
CA GLY A 27 -4.88 -28.48 27.04
C GLY A 27 -5.90 -27.56 26.36
N GLY A 28 -7.17 -27.95 26.29
CA GLY A 28 -8.23 -27.16 25.65
C GLY A 28 -8.24 -27.23 24.12
N PHE A 29 -7.57 -28.22 23.53
CA PHE A 29 -7.52 -28.42 22.08
C PHE A 29 -8.55 -29.46 21.62
N ASP A 30 -9.20 -29.19 20.48
CA ASP A 30 -10.04 -30.19 19.82
C ASP A 30 -9.15 -31.21 19.11
N PHE A 31 -9.10 -32.43 19.65
CA PHE A 31 -8.20 -33.49 19.17
C PHE A 31 -8.43 -33.85 17.69
N LYS A 32 -9.67 -33.75 17.19
CA LYS A 32 -9.99 -34.06 15.79
C LYS A 32 -9.40 -33.02 14.84
N ASN A 33 -9.50 -31.74 15.19
CA ASN A 33 -8.92 -30.65 14.41
C ASN A 33 -7.39 -30.69 14.44
N VAL A 34 -6.80 -30.97 15.62
CA VAL A 34 -5.35 -31.15 15.76
C VAL A 34 -4.85 -32.30 14.88
N TYR A 35 -5.49 -33.47 14.97
CA TYR A 35 -5.14 -34.63 14.14
C TYR A 35 -5.20 -34.30 12.64
N ARG A 36 -6.27 -33.62 12.19
CA ARG A 36 -6.42 -33.22 10.78
C ARG A 36 -5.34 -32.23 10.35
N ALA A 37 -4.99 -31.27 11.20
CA ALA A 37 -3.97 -30.27 10.92
C ALA A 37 -2.59 -30.92 10.73
N HIS A 38 -2.14 -31.74 11.68
CA HIS A 38 -0.86 -32.46 11.59
C HIS A 38 -0.82 -33.44 10.42
N ARG A 39 -1.90 -34.18 10.18
CA ARG A 39 -1.97 -35.10 9.04
C ARG A 39 -1.85 -34.37 7.69
N GLN A 40 -2.46 -33.19 7.59
CA GLN A 40 -2.37 -32.36 6.39
C GLN A 40 -0.95 -31.79 6.23
N PHE A 41 -0.34 -31.33 7.31
CA PHE A 41 1.07 -30.90 7.32
C PHE A 41 2.01 -32.01 6.86
N ASP A 42 1.94 -33.19 7.46
CA ASP A 42 2.75 -34.35 7.09
C ASP A 42 2.57 -34.76 5.62
N LYS A 43 1.36 -34.59 5.08
CA LYS A 43 1.08 -34.84 3.67
C LYS A 43 1.79 -33.81 2.78
N MET A 44 1.75 -32.52 3.15
CA MET A 44 2.42 -31.45 2.41
C MET A 44 3.94 -31.65 2.40
N CYS A 45 4.55 -31.87 3.57
CA CYS A 45 5.99 -32.13 3.70
C CYS A 45 6.45 -33.29 2.80
N ARG A 46 5.77 -34.44 2.87
CA ARG A 46 6.11 -35.60 2.02
C ARG A 46 5.97 -35.30 0.54
N THR A 47 5.00 -34.46 0.15
CA THR A 47 4.81 -34.07 -1.26
C THR A 47 5.98 -33.25 -1.79
N ILE A 48 6.64 -32.47 -0.93
CA ILE A 48 7.82 -31.67 -1.27
C ILE A 48 9.14 -32.37 -0.90
N GLY A 49 9.11 -33.67 -0.60
CA GLY A 49 10.29 -34.48 -0.30
C GLY A 49 10.91 -34.24 1.08
N LEU A 50 10.17 -33.61 2.00
CA LEU A 50 10.60 -33.43 3.39
C LEU A 50 10.00 -34.50 4.29
N GLU A 51 10.81 -35.08 5.17
CA GLU A 51 10.35 -35.97 6.23
C GLU A 51 9.85 -35.13 7.41
N PRO A 52 8.55 -35.20 7.77
CA PRO A 52 7.98 -34.35 8.82
C PRO A 52 8.63 -34.52 10.20
N ARG A 53 9.31 -35.63 10.45
CA ARG A 53 10.03 -35.92 11.70
C ARG A 53 11.38 -35.22 11.79
N ASP A 54 11.96 -34.86 10.65
CA ASP A 54 13.25 -34.17 10.58
C ASP A 54 13.08 -32.64 10.63
N ILE A 55 11.84 -32.17 10.60
CA ILE A 55 11.51 -30.75 10.72
C ILE A 55 11.33 -30.42 12.19
N ASP A 56 12.33 -29.74 12.76
CA ASP A 56 12.16 -29.05 14.03
C ASP A 56 11.35 -27.76 13.79
N LEU A 57 10.31 -27.58 14.59
CA LEU A 57 9.45 -26.39 14.56
C LEU A 57 9.65 -25.69 15.90
N PRO A 58 10.68 -24.83 16.05
CA PRO A 58 10.78 -23.96 17.21
C PRO A 58 9.79 -22.81 17.11
N TYR A 59 9.57 -22.10 18.24
CA TYR A 59 8.90 -20.81 18.17
C TYR A 59 9.73 -19.84 17.33
N PRO A 60 9.10 -19.09 16.40
CA PRO A 60 9.81 -18.14 15.57
C PRO A 60 10.39 -17.00 16.42
N THR A 61 11.56 -16.54 16.02
CA THR A 61 12.10 -15.24 16.45
C THR A 61 11.23 -14.09 15.91
N ALA A 62 11.40 -12.89 16.47
CA ALA A 62 10.66 -11.72 16.01
C ALA A 62 10.87 -11.43 14.50
N ASP A 63 12.08 -11.64 14.00
CA ASP A 63 12.40 -11.45 12.58
C ASP A 63 11.69 -12.51 11.71
N GLU A 64 11.69 -13.78 12.14
CA GLU A 64 10.98 -14.86 11.45
C GLU A 64 9.46 -14.66 11.48
N GLU A 65 8.89 -14.11 12.56
CA GLU A 65 7.48 -13.73 12.58
C GLU A 65 7.14 -12.67 11.53
N ASP A 66 8.00 -11.67 11.37
CA ASP A 66 7.82 -10.60 10.40
C ASP A 66 8.00 -11.10 8.96
N GLU A 67 8.91 -12.06 8.73
CA GLU A 67 9.03 -12.79 7.46
C GLU A 67 7.77 -13.62 7.15
N LEU A 68 7.27 -14.37 8.13
CA LEU A 68 6.02 -15.13 7.98
C LEU A 68 4.86 -14.19 7.63
N ARG A 69 4.73 -13.06 8.33
CA ARG A 69 3.72 -12.02 8.00
C ARG A 69 3.91 -11.50 6.59
N ALA A 70 5.15 -11.25 6.16
CA ALA A 70 5.42 -10.81 4.79
C ALA A 70 4.99 -11.85 3.74
N VAL A 71 5.23 -13.14 3.98
CA VAL A 71 4.76 -14.23 3.11
C VAL A 71 3.22 -14.27 3.07
N PHE A 72 2.55 -14.15 4.22
CA PHE A 72 1.10 -14.07 4.27
C PHE A 72 0.55 -12.85 3.50
N LEU A 73 1.16 -11.67 3.66
CA LEU A 73 0.80 -10.46 2.92
C LEU A 73 0.94 -10.68 1.41
N ALA A 74 2.05 -11.26 0.96
CA ALA A 74 2.30 -11.53 -0.45
C ALA A 74 1.32 -12.55 -1.05
N GLY A 75 0.87 -13.52 -0.27
CA GLY A 75 -0.11 -14.52 -0.69
C GLY A 75 -1.57 -14.06 -0.60
N MET A 76 -1.85 -12.92 0.05
CA MET A 76 -3.20 -12.43 0.32
C MET A 76 -3.36 -10.92 0.03
N PRO A 77 -2.89 -10.41 -1.13
CA PRO A 77 -2.95 -8.98 -1.43
C PRO A 77 -4.38 -8.45 -1.52
N ASP A 78 -5.32 -9.31 -1.93
CA ASP A 78 -6.75 -8.95 -2.05
C ASP A 78 -7.47 -8.88 -0.71
N LEU A 79 -6.85 -9.36 0.38
CA LEU A 79 -7.46 -9.48 1.70
C LEU A 79 -7.00 -8.39 2.67
N VAL A 80 -6.60 -7.23 2.13
CA VAL A 80 -6.19 -6.07 2.91
C VAL A 80 -7.40 -5.20 3.22
N TYR A 81 -7.58 -4.90 4.51
CA TYR A 81 -8.68 -4.08 5.00
C TYR A 81 -8.18 -2.88 5.79
N GLN A 82 -8.76 -1.72 5.50
CA GLN A 82 -8.51 -0.48 6.22
C GLN A 82 -9.68 -0.18 7.16
N LYS A 83 -9.36 0.26 8.38
CA LYS A 83 -10.36 0.73 9.34
C LYS A 83 -11.00 2.02 8.85
N THR A 84 -12.32 2.04 8.71
CA THR A 84 -13.09 3.22 8.26
C THR A 84 -13.87 3.88 9.38
N ALA A 85 -14.31 3.11 10.38
CA ALA A 85 -15.03 3.64 11.53
C ALA A 85 -14.76 2.87 12.82
N THR A 86 -15.18 3.45 13.94
CA THR A 86 -15.33 2.74 15.21
C THR A 86 -16.74 2.97 15.71
N PHE A 87 -17.49 1.90 15.96
CA PHE A 87 -18.84 1.98 16.49
C PHE A 87 -18.92 1.18 17.79
N ARG A 88 -19.33 1.84 18.89
CA ARG A 88 -19.42 1.23 20.23
C ARG A 88 -18.15 0.48 20.64
N GLY A 89 -16.98 1.04 20.32
CA GLY A 89 -15.67 0.44 20.63
C GLY A 89 -15.21 -0.65 19.66
N VAL A 90 -16.02 -1.03 18.67
CA VAL A 90 -15.68 -2.04 17.67
C VAL A 90 -15.26 -1.37 16.37
N GLY A 91 -14.09 -1.75 15.85
CA GLY A 91 -13.59 -1.26 14.57
C GLY A 91 -14.37 -1.84 13.39
N LYS A 92 -14.68 -0.99 12.43
CA LYS A 92 -15.26 -1.33 11.13
C LYS A 92 -14.21 -1.18 10.05
N TYR A 93 -14.09 -2.19 9.21
CA TYR A 93 -13.03 -2.30 8.22
C TYR A 93 -13.63 -2.57 6.83
N GLU A 94 -13.06 -1.93 5.82
CA GLU A 94 -13.44 -2.09 4.42
C GLU A 94 -12.24 -2.57 3.62
N ASN A 95 -12.51 -3.34 2.57
CA ASN A 95 -11.47 -3.86 1.69
C ASN A 95 -10.87 -2.70 0.88
N VAL A 96 -9.55 -2.64 0.79
CA VAL A 96 -8.86 -1.53 0.12
C VAL A 96 -9.12 -1.49 -1.40
N TRP A 97 -9.50 -2.60 -2.00
CA TRP A 97 -9.77 -2.68 -3.44
C TRP A 97 -11.20 -2.34 -3.83
N GLY A 98 -12.12 -2.27 -2.86
CA GLY A 98 -13.51 -1.90 -3.12
C GLY A 98 -14.33 -2.93 -3.91
N TYR A 99 -13.87 -4.19 -4.03
CA TYR A 99 -14.60 -5.25 -4.74
C TYR A 99 -15.88 -5.73 -4.05
N ASP A 100 -15.97 -5.56 -2.73
CA ASP A 100 -17.17 -5.87 -1.96
C ASP A 100 -17.95 -4.59 -1.71
N ASP A 101 -19.15 -4.46 -2.28
CA ASP A 101 -20.09 -3.33 -2.14
C ASP A 101 -20.15 -2.70 -0.73
N ALA A 102 -19.18 -1.84 -0.41
CA ALA A 102 -18.97 -1.22 0.90
C ALA A 102 -19.18 -2.16 2.12
N ILE A 103 -18.90 -3.47 2.01
CA ILE A 103 -19.17 -4.41 3.11
C ILE A 103 -18.20 -4.14 4.26
N GLN A 104 -18.72 -3.47 5.28
CA GLN A 104 -18.03 -3.23 6.53
C GLN A 104 -17.96 -4.51 7.36
N ARG A 105 -16.73 -4.89 7.70
CA ARG A 105 -16.44 -6.08 8.50
C ARG A 105 -15.91 -5.69 9.85
N GLU A 106 -16.17 -6.54 10.83
CA GLU A 106 -15.53 -6.46 12.14
C GLU A 106 -14.42 -7.52 12.24
N ILE A 107 -13.37 -7.26 13.01
CA ILE A 107 -12.49 -8.36 13.43
C ILE A 107 -13.33 -9.34 14.26
N SER A 108 -13.24 -10.63 13.95
CA SER A 108 -13.92 -11.68 14.70
C SER A 108 -13.67 -11.52 16.21
N SER A 109 -14.73 -11.60 17.03
CA SER A 109 -14.63 -11.50 18.50
C SER A 109 -13.80 -12.64 19.12
N ARG A 110 -13.58 -13.72 18.37
CA ARG A 110 -12.71 -14.84 18.75
C ARG A 110 -11.23 -14.56 18.50
N SER A 111 -10.91 -13.51 17.73
CA SER A 111 -9.53 -13.14 17.42
C SER A 111 -8.82 -12.55 18.64
N LEU A 112 -7.52 -12.82 18.78
CA LEU A 112 -6.70 -12.10 19.76
C LEU A 112 -6.64 -10.60 19.44
N LEU A 113 -6.69 -10.24 18.15
CA LEU A 113 -6.73 -8.83 17.73
C LEU A 113 -7.94 -8.08 18.26
N SER A 114 -9.10 -8.73 18.41
CA SER A 114 -10.28 -8.04 18.95
C SER A 114 -10.16 -7.77 20.46
N LYS A 115 -9.28 -8.50 21.15
CA LYS A 115 -8.95 -8.30 22.57
C LYS A 115 -7.83 -7.27 22.75
N MET A 116 -7.01 -7.06 21.73
CA MET A 116 -6.09 -5.93 21.67
C MET A 116 -6.89 -4.64 21.44
N GLY A 117 -6.45 -3.52 22.01
CA GLY A 117 -7.16 -2.25 21.89
C GLY A 117 -7.42 -1.87 20.43
N GLN A 118 -8.67 -2.00 19.98
CA GLN A 118 -9.04 -1.83 18.56
C GLN A 118 -8.78 -0.42 18.02
N THR A 119 -8.53 0.55 18.89
CA THR A 119 -8.12 1.91 18.51
C THR A 119 -6.76 1.93 17.80
N ALA A 120 -5.83 1.05 18.18
CA ALA A 120 -4.49 1.01 17.60
C ALA A 120 -4.44 0.29 16.25
N ILE A 121 -5.40 -0.60 15.98
CA ILE A 121 -5.42 -1.42 14.76
C ILE A 121 -6.06 -0.60 13.63
N LYS A 122 -5.24 -0.15 12.68
CA LYS A 122 -5.69 0.66 11.53
C LYS A 122 -5.85 -0.17 10.26
N ILE A 123 -5.04 -1.21 10.09
CA ILE A 123 -5.00 -2.03 8.90
C ILE A 123 -4.89 -3.49 9.33
N VAL A 124 -5.67 -4.34 8.70
CA VAL A 124 -5.76 -5.77 8.98
C VAL A 124 -5.71 -6.54 7.68
N VAL A 125 -5.06 -7.70 7.72
CA VAL A 125 -5.15 -8.70 6.66
C VAL A 125 -5.77 -9.96 7.25
N GLY A 126 -6.72 -10.57 6.55
CA GLY A 126 -7.39 -11.79 7.01
C GLY A 126 -8.56 -12.21 6.13
N TYR A 127 -9.12 -13.37 6.41
CA TYR A 127 -10.14 -13.98 5.56
C TYR A 127 -11.54 -13.39 5.81
N PRO A 128 -12.27 -13.00 4.75
CA PRO A 128 -13.65 -12.58 4.89
C PRO A 128 -14.54 -13.79 5.22
N ARG A 129 -15.40 -13.63 6.21
CA ARG A 129 -16.39 -14.63 6.64
C ARG A 129 -17.69 -13.94 7.01
N TRP A 130 -18.77 -14.70 7.01
CA TRP A 130 -20.04 -14.24 7.58
C TRP A 130 -20.74 -15.36 8.32
N TYR A 131 -21.63 -14.99 9.23
CA TYR A 131 -22.53 -15.91 9.90
C TYR A 131 -23.86 -15.21 10.23
N LEU A 132 -24.92 -15.99 10.46
CA LEU A 132 -26.17 -15.47 10.98
C LEU A 132 -26.14 -15.52 12.51
N LYS A 133 -26.46 -14.41 13.15
CA LYS A 133 -26.77 -14.40 14.58
C LYS A 133 -28.09 -15.13 14.84
N GLU A 134 -28.36 -15.45 16.10
CA GLU A 134 -29.60 -16.12 16.53
C GLU A 134 -30.87 -15.34 16.12
N ASN A 135 -30.79 -14.01 16.04
CA ASN A 135 -31.87 -13.14 15.56
C ASN A 135 -32.00 -13.09 14.02
N GLY A 136 -31.24 -13.89 13.27
CA GLY A 136 -31.23 -13.90 11.80
C GLY A 136 -30.41 -12.78 11.16
N GLU A 137 -29.79 -11.90 11.93
CA GLU A 137 -28.95 -10.81 11.41
C GLU A 137 -27.63 -11.37 10.86
N LYS A 138 -27.32 -11.08 9.59
CA LYS A 138 -26.02 -11.40 9.00
C LYS A 138 -24.94 -10.53 9.64
N LYS A 139 -23.86 -11.18 10.07
CA LYS A 139 -22.64 -10.51 10.54
C LYS A 139 -21.46 -10.86 9.65
N ASP A 140 -20.86 -9.85 9.03
CA ASP A 140 -19.63 -9.96 8.26
C ASP A 140 -18.41 -9.69 9.16
N ILE A 141 -17.43 -10.58 9.10
CA ILE A 141 -16.23 -10.56 9.93
C ILE A 141 -14.95 -10.80 9.12
N ILE A 142 -13.83 -10.41 9.70
CA ILE A 142 -12.49 -10.80 9.30
C ILE A 142 -12.01 -11.88 10.28
N GLU A 143 -11.78 -13.09 9.76
CA GLU A 143 -11.32 -14.26 10.51
C GLU A 143 -9.85 -14.55 10.20
N ILE A 144 -9.12 -15.17 11.13
CA ILE A 144 -7.69 -15.51 11.00
C ILE A 144 -6.89 -14.30 10.49
N ALA A 145 -6.87 -13.25 11.31
CA ALA A 145 -6.39 -11.95 10.90
C ALA A 145 -5.15 -11.51 11.69
N PHE A 146 -4.28 -10.71 11.06
CA PHE A 146 -3.16 -10.04 11.71
C PHE A 146 -3.16 -8.54 11.36
N ALA A 147 -2.64 -7.72 12.27
CA ALA A 147 -2.49 -6.28 12.05
C ALA A 147 -1.23 -5.99 11.23
N THR A 148 -1.27 -4.93 10.41
CA THR A 148 -0.12 -4.50 9.61
C THR A 148 -0.03 -2.97 9.52
N SER A 149 1.00 -2.45 8.86
CA SER A 149 1.26 -1.02 8.65
C SER A 149 1.37 -0.67 7.15
N PRO A 150 1.18 0.61 6.77
CA PRO A 150 1.44 1.06 5.40
C PRO A 150 2.87 0.76 4.94
N ASP A 151 3.87 0.88 5.83
CA ASP A 151 5.28 0.62 5.50
C ASP A 151 5.54 -0.85 5.17
N GLN A 152 4.96 -1.77 5.96
CA GLN A 152 5.08 -3.20 5.69
C GLN A 152 4.36 -3.58 4.39
N LEU A 153 3.17 -3.03 4.16
CA LEU A 153 2.46 -3.20 2.90
C LEU A 153 3.23 -2.63 1.72
N ARG A 154 3.89 -1.48 1.87
CA ARG A 154 4.76 -0.91 0.85
C ARG A 154 5.96 -1.80 0.56
N LYS A 155 6.61 -2.34 1.59
CA LYS A 155 7.76 -3.25 1.46
C LYS A 155 7.38 -4.51 0.67
N VAL A 156 6.22 -5.10 0.95
CA VAL A 156 5.81 -6.38 0.37
C VAL A 156 5.02 -6.20 -0.93
N LEU A 157 4.02 -5.33 -0.93
CA LEU A 157 3.03 -5.15 -1.99
C LEU A 157 3.21 -3.85 -2.79
N GLY A 158 4.25 -3.05 -2.53
CA GLY A 158 4.46 -1.78 -3.23
C GLY A 158 4.58 -1.92 -4.75
N HIS A 159 4.98 -3.10 -5.24
CA HIS A 159 5.04 -3.43 -6.66
C HIS A 159 3.65 -3.56 -7.32
N LEU A 160 2.59 -3.82 -6.53
CA LEU A 160 1.19 -3.83 -6.98
C LEU A 160 0.53 -2.45 -6.87
N GLY A 161 1.22 -1.47 -6.28
CA GLY A 161 0.66 -0.16 -6.00
C GLY A 161 0.50 0.72 -7.24
N GLN A 162 -0.61 1.47 -7.28
CA GLN A 162 -0.85 2.49 -8.29
C GLN A 162 -0.20 3.82 -7.88
N ARG A 163 0.48 4.47 -8.83
CA ARG A 163 1.09 5.78 -8.63
C ARG A 163 0.12 6.88 -9.01
N SER A 164 -0.19 7.78 -8.07
CA SER A 164 -0.78 9.08 -8.37
C SER A 164 0.35 10.10 -8.42
N LEU A 165 0.60 10.69 -9.59
CA LEU A 165 1.68 11.64 -9.81
C LEU A 165 1.11 13.05 -9.98
N GLU A 166 1.74 14.01 -9.31
CA GLU A 166 1.44 15.42 -9.37
C GLU A 166 2.71 16.19 -9.78
N ALA A 167 2.55 17.05 -10.78
CA ALA A 167 3.61 17.95 -11.23
C ALA A 167 3.52 19.28 -10.46
N SER A 168 4.69 19.83 -10.08
CA SER A 168 4.80 21.15 -9.47
C SER A 168 6.15 21.79 -9.79
N VAL A 169 6.29 23.10 -9.61
CA VAL A 169 7.58 23.79 -9.76
C VAL A 169 8.16 24.10 -8.38
N ARG A 170 9.40 23.66 -8.12
CA ARG A 170 10.13 23.92 -6.86
C ARG A 170 11.53 24.42 -7.16
N GLY A 171 11.86 25.61 -6.66
CA GLY A 171 13.16 26.25 -6.92
C GLY A 171 13.47 26.39 -8.41
N GLY A 172 12.44 26.68 -9.22
CA GLY A 172 12.55 26.78 -10.67
C GLY A 172 12.58 25.46 -11.44
N ASN A 173 12.61 24.30 -10.76
CA ASN A 173 12.59 22.99 -11.39
C ASN A 173 11.17 22.43 -11.49
N LEU A 174 10.79 21.90 -12.65
CA LEU A 174 9.61 21.06 -12.75
C LEU A 174 9.93 19.70 -12.10
N VAL A 175 9.19 19.39 -11.05
CA VAL A 175 9.32 18.14 -10.32
C VAL A 175 8.01 17.37 -10.36
N LYS A 176 8.12 16.04 -10.44
CA LYS A 176 7.00 15.12 -10.32
C LYS A 176 7.18 14.30 -9.06
N GLY A 177 6.22 14.43 -8.16
CA GLY A 177 6.10 13.65 -6.94
C GLY A 177 4.68 13.12 -6.82
N GLY A 178 4.34 12.52 -5.70
CA GLY A 178 2.97 12.09 -5.45
C GLY A 178 2.91 10.94 -4.47
N LYS A 179 1.86 10.11 -4.58
CA LYS A 179 1.58 9.05 -3.62
C LYS A 179 1.46 7.69 -4.30
N LEU A 180 1.95 6.66 -3.61
CA LEU A 180 1.72 5.27 -3.94
C LEU A 180 0.48 4.79 -3.19
N HIS A 181 -0.44 4.14 -3.89
CA HIS A 181 -1.69 3.62 -3.34
C HIS A 181 -1.82 2.12 -3.59
N LEU A 182 -2.42 1.40 -2.64
CA LEU A 182 -2.89 0.03 -2.81
C LEU A 182 -4.43 0.07 -2.76
N GLY A 183 -5.08 0.05 -3.92
CA GLY A 183 -6.49 0.42 -4.02
C GLY A 183 -6.72 1.82 -3.43
N SER A 184 -7.63 1.94 -2.46
CA SER A 184 -7.93 3.19 -1.74
C SER A 184 -6.89 3.57 -0.69
N LEU A 185 -6.03 2.65 -0.27
CA LEU A 185 -5.10 2.86 0.85
C LEU A 185 -3.81 3.57 0.39
N PRO A 186 -3.46 4.74 0.94
CA PRO A 186 -2.16 5.35 0.69
C PRO A 186 -1.04 4.56 1.39
N LEU A 187 -0.04 4.13 0.61
CA LEU A 187 1.18 3.48 1.08
C LEU A 187 2.34 4.47 1.33
N GLY A 188 2.13 5.75 1.02
CA GLY A 188 3.07 6.84 1.30
C GLY A 188 3.60 7.51 0.04
N ASP A 189 4.54 8.43 0.23
CA ASP A 189 4.99 9.31 -0.85
C ASP A 189 5.96 8.60 -1.81
N ILE A 190 5.85 8.96 -3.09
CA ILE A 190 6.80 8.60 -4.12
C ILE A 190 7.89 9.67 -4.13
N LYS A 191 9.14 9.23 -4.31
CA LYS A 191 10.28 10.13 -4.44
C LYS A 191 9.98 11.19 -5.50
N THR A 192 10.13 12.44 -5.10
CA THR A 192 9.99 13.57 -6.00
C THR A 192 11.25 13.67 -6.86
N GLU A 193 11.08 13.70 -8.17
CA GLU A 193 12.19 13.74 -9.12
C GLU A 193 11.95 14.85 -10.14
N GLN A 194 13.04 15.46 -10.61
CA GLN A 194 12.97 16.41 -11.71
C GLN A 194 12.54 15.68 -12.98
N ALA A 195 11.63 16.30 -13.74
CA ALA A 195 11.12 15.73 -14.97
C ALA A 195 10.94 16.83 -16.03
N PRO A 196 11.07 16.50 -17.33
CA PRO A 196 10.73 17.45 -18.37
C PRO A 196 9.21 17.65 -18.43
N ALA A 197 8.78 18.81 -18.91
CA ALA A 197 7.38 19.04 -19.24
C ALA A 197 6.96 18.18 -20.44
N LYS A 198 6.06 17.22 -20.22
CA LYS A 198 5.57 16.31 -21.27
C LYS A 198 4.14 16.61 -21.72
N SER A 199 3.46 17.52 -21.04
CA SER A 199 2.09 17.92 -21.32
C SER A 199 1.94 19.44 -21.28
N MET A 200 0.85 19.96 -21.83
CA MET A 200 0.51 21.38 -21.72
C MET A 200 0.25 21.80 -20.27
N THR A 201 -0.22 20.89 -19.42
CA THR A 201 -0.38 21.13 -17.98
C THR A 201 0.98 21.31 -17.31
N ASP A 202 1.96 20.45 -17.62
CA ASP A 202 3.33 20.60 -17.12
C ASP A 202 3.96 21.91 -17.61
N ALA A 203 3.77 22.22 -18.89
CA ALA A 203 4.26 23.45 -19.51
C ALA A 203 3.65 24.70 -18.85
N ALA A 204 2.34 24.69 -18.60
CA ALA A 204 1.66 25.79 -17.92
C ALA A 204 2.21 26.05 -16.51
N LEU A 205 2.59 25.00 -15.76
CA LEU A 205 3.24 25.15 -14.45
C LEU A 205 4.59 25.87 -14.57
N LEU A 206 5.42 25.47 -15.53
CA LEU A 206 6.70 26.13 -15.79
C LEU A 206 6.52 27.58 -16.24
N VAL A 207 5.59 27.84 -17.17
CA VAL A 207 5.28 29.19 -17.65
C VAL A 207 4.78 30.08 -16.51
N SER A 208 3.86 29.57 -15.67
CA SER A 208 3.38 30.31 -14.51
C SER A 208 4.51 30.69 -13.55
N ALA A 209 5.42 29.75 -13.24
CA ALA A 209 6.58 30.04 -12.42
C ALA A 209 7.57 31.02 -13.10
N PHE A 210 7.77 30.88 -14.40
CA PHE A 210 8.61 31.74 -15.22
C PHE A 210 8.09 33.19 -15.26
N MET A 211 6.78 33.40 -15.48
CA MET A 211 6.16 34.74 -15.53
C MET A 211 6.28 35.52 -14.21
N ASN A 212 6.45 34.80 -13.10
CA ASN A 212 6.67 35.34 -11.76
C ASN A 212 8.16 35.49 -11.39
N SER A 213 9.06 35.28 -12.35
CA SER A 213 10.52 35.40 -12.16
C SER A 213 11.05 36.70 -12.76
N ASN A 214 12.32 36.99 -12.48
CA ASN A 214 13.07 38.11 -13.08
C ASN A 214 14.16 37.59 -14.02
N LEU A 215 13.81 36.63 -14.88
CA LEU A 215 14.77 36.02 -15.80
C LEU A 215 15.05 36.92 -17.03
N PRO A 216 16.27 36.87 -17.58
CA PRO A 216 16.72 37.84 -18.59
C PRO A 216 15.86 37.93 -19.85
N ALA A 217 15.44 36.81 -20.45
CA ALA A 217 14.64 36.86 -21.67
C ALA A 217 13.24 37.42 -21.38
N LEU A 218 12.65 37.09 -20.22
CA LEU A 218 11.36 37.65 -19.79
C LEU A 218 11.42 39.17 -19.63
N SER A 219 12.44 39.67 -18.91
CA SER A 219 12.64 41.11 -18.69
C SER A 219 12.78 41.85 -20.01
N LEU A 220 13.59 41.33 -20.94
CA LEU A 220 13.79 41.95 -22.23
C LEU A 220 12.53 41.92 -23.11
N LEU A 221 11.78 40.83 -23.13
CA LEU A 221 10.50 40.76 -23.86
C LEU A 221 9.51 41.83 -23.36
N ARG A 222 9.45 42.04 -22.04
CA ARG A 222 8.63 43.11 -21.43
C ARG A 222 9.14 44.51 -21.79
N GLU A 223 10.46 44.73 -21.79
CA GLU A 223 11.07 46.00 -22.20
C GLU A 223 10.84 46.30 -23.69
N MET A 224 10.78 45.27 -24.53
CA MET A 224 10.42 45.36 -25.95
C MET A 224 8.91 45.58 -26.18
N GLY A 225 8.11 45.70 -25.11
CA GLY A 225 6.69 46.01 -25.17
C GLY A 225 5.77 44.83 -25.48
N GLN A 226 6.25 43.58 -25.39
CA GLN A 226 5.39 42.41 -25.53
C GLN A 226 4.43 42.29 -24.35
N SER A 227 3.16 41.98 -24.65
CA SER A 227 2.17 41.73 -23.61
C SER A 227 2.42 40.39 -22.90
N ASP A 228 2.00 40.28 -21.64
CA ASP A 228 2.10 39.01 -20.90
C ASP A 228 1.36 37.87 -21.62
N GLU A 229 0.27 38.16 -22.35
CA GLU A 229 -0.47 37.16 -23.13
C GLU A 229 0.34 36.62 -24.32
N GLU A 230 1.04 37.48 -25.07
CA GLU A 230 1.93 37.08 -26.16
C GLU A 230 3.10 36.24 -25.65
N ILE A 231 3.71 36.67 -24.54
CA ILE A 231 4.82 35.96 -23.88
C ILE A 231 4.35 34.58 -23.42
N VAL A 232 3.19 34.48 -22.76
CA VAL A 232 2.62 33.19 -22.31
C VAL A 232 2.37 32.26 -23.50
N ASN A 233 1.78 32.77 -24.59
CA ASN A 233 1.49 31.97 -25.78
C ASN A 233 2.76 31.35 -26.40
N TYR A 234 3.85 32.12 -26.48
CA TYR A 234 5.11 31.61 -26.99
C TYR A 234 5.78 30.64 -25.98
N ALA A 235 5.82 31.04 -24.70
CA ALA A 235 6.45 30.28 -23.63
C ALA A 235 5.80 28.91 -23.42
N GLN A 236 4.48 28.78 -23.58
CA GLN A 236 3.77 27.51 -23.47
C GLN A 236 4.31 26.44 -24.44
N ARG A 237 4.62 26.82 -25.68
CA ARG A 237 5.20 25.90 -26.66
C ARG A 237 6.66 25.61 -26.37
N ALA A 238 7.43 26.65 -26.03
CA ALA A 238 8.86 26.51 -25.72
C ALA A 238 9.12 25.66 -24.46
N ALA A 239 8.17 25.66 -23.52
CA ALA A 239 8.25 24.92 -22.27
C ALA A 239 8.14 23.40 -22.45
N LEU A 240 7.60 22.90 -23.56
CA LEU A 240 7.56 21.46 -23.82
C LEU A 240 8.97 20.86 -23.88
N GLY A 241 9.25 19.88 -23.04
CA GLY A 241 10.57 19.28 -22.88
C GLY A 241 11.57 20.11 -22.06
N ALA A 242 11.18 21.25 -21.49
CA ALA A 242 12.00 21.98 -20.53
C ALA A 242 11.92 21.31 -19.15
N HIS A 243 13.02 21.33 -18.39
CA HIS A 243 13.05 20.81 -17.01
C HIS A 243 12.99 21.94 -15.98
N THR A 244 13.36 23.16 -16.37
CA THR A 244 13.45 24.32 -15.47
C THR A 244 12.92 25.59 -16.12
N ILE A 245 12.65 26.61 -15.30
CA ILE A 245 12.34 27.97 -15.78
C ILE A 245 13.53 28.61 -16.49
N SER A 246 14.77 28.24 -16.14
CA SER A 246 15.98 28.70 -16.83
C SER A 246 16.15 28.04 -18.19
N ASP A 247 15.79 26.76 -18.33
CA ASP A 247 15.75 26.09 -19.64
C ASP A 247 14.73 26.74 -20.55
N LEU A 248 13.56 27.10 -20.00
CA LEU A 248 12.54 27.84 -20.71
C LEU A 248 13.06 29.22 -21.15
N ASP A 249 13.65 30.00 -20.25
CA ASP A 249 14.26 31.30 -20.57
C ASP A 249 15.29 31.17 -21.71
N ASN A 250 16.17 30.17 -21.62
CA ASN A 250 17.17 29.89 -22.65
C ASN A 250 16.55 29.62 -24.03
N ARG A 251 15.40 28.96 -24.08
CA ARG A 251 14.67 28.66 -25.33
C ARG A 251 13.95 29.87 -25.91
N LEU A 252 13.63 30.87 -25.08
CA LEU A 252 12.96 32.09 -25.52
C LEU A 252 13.90 33.06 -26.23
N TRP A 253 15.23 32.95 -26.06
CA TRP A 253 16.18 33.80 -26.77
C TRP A 253 16.06 33.72 -28.30
N GLY A 254 15.63 32.58 -28.85
CA GLY A 254 15.32 32.47 -30.28
C GLY A 254 14.17 33.38 -30.71
N HIS A 255 13.17 33.59 -29.84
CA HIS A 255 12.09 34.54 -30.07
C HIS A 255 12.54 35.99 -29.99
N VAL A 256 13.32 36.29 -28.94
CA VAL A 256 13.89 37.63 -28.71
C VAL A 256 14.70 38.07 -29.94
N ALA A 257 15.59 37.20 -30.44
CA ALA A 257 16.40 37.50 -31.62
C ALA A 257 15.54 37.76 -32.87
N ALA A 258 14.45 37.00 -33.04
CA ALA A 258 13.53 37.19 -34.16
C ALA A 258 12.80 38.55 -34.08
N LEU A 259 12.37 38.97 -32.89
CA LEU A 259 11.72 40.28 -32.68
C LEU A 259 12.69 41.45 -32.89
N GLN A 260 13.93 41.30 -32.43
CA GLN A 260 14.98 42.33 -32.63
C GLN A 260 15.33 42.53 -34.12
N ALA A 261 15.20 41.49 -34.95
CA ALA A 261 15.43 41.61 -36.39
C ALA A 261 14.30 42.33 -37.15
N THR A 262 13.15 42.54 -36.52
CA THR A 262 11.98 43.23 -37.10
C THR A 262 11.80 44.68 -36.64
N LEU A 263 12.66 45.16 -35.74
CA LEU A 263 12.71 46.54 -35.23
C LEU A 263 13.81 47.33 -35.95
#